data_AF-A0A853BX13-F1
#
_entry.id   AF-A0A853BX13-F1
#
_cell.length_a   1.000
_cell.length_b   1.000
_cell.length_c   1.000
_cell.angle_alpha   90.00
_cell.angle_beta   90.00
_cell.angle_gamma   90.00
#
_symmetry.space_group_name_H-M   'P 1'
#
loop_
_entity.id
_entity.type
_entity.pdbx_description
1 polymer ?
#
loop_
_entity_poly.entity_id
_entity_poly.type
_entity_poly.pdbx_seq_one_letter_code
_entity_poly.pdbx_strand_id
1 'polypeptide(L)'
;MSARHRPTIARWREETSQGEAWCYQARCSCGVEMDEHYARGRAVRDRDEHLAEVAPPPAERCRAPRAHGSRSWDRCPLCVDQLALPGLEAWGAVG
;
A
#
# COMPACT_ATOMS: atom_id res chain seq x y z
N MET A 1 -14.77 10.14 -1.06
CA MET A 1 -13.94 9.50 -0.01
C MET A 1 -12.75 8.87 -0.71
N SER A 2 -11.52 9.27 -0.38
CA SER A 2 -10.33 8.59 -0.93
C SER A 2 -10.29 7.16 -0.40
N ALA A 3 -10.40 6.19 -1.31
CA ALA A 3 -10.40 4.77 -0.93
C ALA A 3 -9.05 4.43 -0.29
N ARG A 4 -9.06 3.88 0.93
CA ARG A 4 -7.81 3.40 1.55
C ARG A 4 -7.35 2.15 0.80
N HIS A 5 -6.10 2.14 0.35
CA HIS A 5 -5.52 1.02 -0.38
C HIS A 5 -4.96 -0.01 0.59
N ARG A 6 -5.61 -1.18 0.64
CA ARG A 6 -5.23 -2.30 1.51
C ARG A 6 -5.14 -3.59 0.70
N PRO A 7 -4.15 -3.72 -0.19
CA PRO A 7 -4.00 -4.93 -0.97
C PRO A 7 -3.60 -6.10 -0.09
N THR A 8 -4.24 -7.24 -0.33
CA THR A 8 -4.05 -8.52 0.35
C THR A 8 -3.70 -9.59 -0.68
N ILE A 9 -3.00 -10.64 -0.25
CA ILE A 9 -2.70 -11.79 -1.11
C ILE A 9 -3.75 -12.87 -0.87
N ALA A 10 -4.61 -13.09 -1.87
CA ALA A 10 -5.49 -14.24 -1.92
C ALA A 10 -4.69 -15.50 -2.30
N ARG A 11 -5.10 -16.65 -1.78
CA ARG A 11 -4.50 -17.96 -2.07
C ARG A 11 -5.58 -19.02 -2.18
N TRP A 12 -5.56 -19.81 -3.26
CA TRP A 12 -6.45 -20.94 -3.46
C TRP A 12 -5.73 -22.08 -4.20
N ARG A 13 -6.36 -23.25 -4.28
CA ARG A 13 -5.86 -24.38 -5.07
C ARG A 13 -6.59 -24.47 -6.39
N GLU A 14 -5.89 -24.86 -7.43
CA GLU A 14 -6.41 -25.11 -8.76
C GLU A 14 -5.86 -26.44 -9.29
N GLU A 15 -6.67 -27.19 -10.03
CA GLU A 15 -6.24 -28.39 -10.72
C GLU A 15 -5.64 -28.01 -12.08
N THR A 16 -4.41 -28.44 -12.32
CA THR A 16 -3.67 -28.18 -13.57
C THR A 16 -3.39 -29.49 -14.31
N SER A 17 -2.91 -29.40 -15.55
CA SER A 17 -2.46 -30.58 -16.32
C SER A 17 -1.31 -31.36 -15.67
N GLN A 18 -0.66 -30.79 -14.65
CA GLN A 18 0.43 -31.42 -13.89
C GLN A 18 0.02 -31.81 -12.46
N GLY A 19 -1.27 -31.66 -12.10
CA GLY A 19 -1.81 -31.90 -10.75
C GLY A 19 -2.25 -30.62 -10.03
N GLU A 20 -2.49 -30.70 -8.72
CA GLU A 20 -2.90 -29.55 -7.90
C GLU A 20 -1.77 -28.51 -7.75
N ALA A 21 -2.09 -27.25 -7.99
CA ALA A 21 -1.18 -26.12 -7.78
C ALA A 21 -1.79 -25.06 -6.84
N TRP A 22 -0.94 -24.31 -6.17
CA TRP A 22 -1.36 -23.12 -5.41
C TRP A 22 -1.35 -21.90 -6.30
N CYS A 23 -2.46 -21.19 -6.36
CA CYS A 23 -2.60 -19.90 -7.04
C CYS A 23 -2.58 -18.76 -6.01
N TYR A 24 -1.96 -17.65 -6.40
CA TYR A 24 -1.83 -16.44 -5.59
C TYR A 24 -2.19 -15.22 -6.43
N GLN A 25 -2.92 -14.28 -5.84
CA GLN A 25 -3.30 -13.03 -6.51
C GLN A 25 -3.34 -11.90 -5.50
N ALA A 26 -2.85 -10.73 -5.87
CA ALA A 26 -3.06 -9.52 -5.08
C ALA A 26 -4.45 -8.95 -5.37
N ARG A 27 -5.17 -8.55 -4.32
CA ARG A 27 -6.49 -7.90 -4.41
C ARG A 27 -6.54 -6.71 -3.47
N CYS A 28 -6.95 -5.55 -3.98
CA CYS A 28 -7.05 -4.32 -3.21
C CYS A 28 -8.49 -3.98 -2.84
N SER A 29 -8.68 -3.40 -1.65
CA SER A 29 -9.95 -2.82 -1.20
C SER A 29 -10.49 -1.70 -2.10
N CYS A 30 -9.70 -1.20 -3.06
CA CYS A 30 -10.14 -0.26 -4.09
C CYS A 30 -10.78 -0.94 -5.31
N GLY A 31 -10.89 -2.27 -5.33
CA GLY A 31 -11.49 -3.05 -6.42
C GLY A 31 -10.50 -3.51 -7.50
N VAL A 32 -9.23 -3.15 -7.40
CA VAL A 32 -8.19 -3.64 -8.32
C VAL A 32 -7.80 -5.06 -7.93
N GLU A 33 -7.81 -5.95 -8.91
CA GLU A 33 -7.27 -7.31 -8.84
C GLU A 33 -6.11 -7.41 -9.83
N MET A 34 -4.98 -7.96 -9.39
CA MET A 34 -3.77 -8.11 -10.19
C MET A 34 -3.71 -9.49 -10.83
N ASP A 35 -2.63 -9.79 -11.54
CA ASP A 35 -2.43 -11.07 -12.19
C ASP A 35 -2.38 -12.22 -11.19
N GLU A 36 -2.82 -13.38 -11.66
CA GLU A 36 -2.72 -14.64 -10.93
C GLU A 36 -1.35 -15.28 -11.19
N HIS A 37 -0.75 -15.82 -10.12
CA HIS A 37 0.57 -16.44 -10.18
C HIS A 37 0.59 -17.74 -9.40
N TYR A 38 1.27 -18.76 -9.93
CA TYR A 38 1.60 -19.96 -9.17
C TYR A 38 2.76 -19.74 -8.17
N ALA A 39 3.45 -18.59 -8.26
CA ALA A 39 4.52 -18.20 -7.36
C ALA A 39 4.09 -17.01 -6.48
N ARG A 40 4.00 -17.24 -5.16
CA ARG A 40 3.63 -16.21 -4.18
C ARG A 40 4.43 -14.92 -4.31
N GLY A 41 5.73 -15.01 -4.63
CA GLY A 41 6.60 -13.84 -4.77
C GLY A 41 6.15 -12.86 -5.84
N ARG A 42 5.51 -13.34 -6.92
CA ARG A 42 4.99 -12.50 -7.99
C ARG A 42 3.77 -11.71 -7.55
N ALA A 43 2.79 -12.36 -6.91
CA ALA A 43 1.65 -11.67 -6.32
C ALA A 43 2.07 -10.64 -5.24
N VAL A 44 3.14 -10.92 -4.48
CA VAL A 44 3.72 -9.96 -3.53
C VAL A 44 4.31 -8.74 -4.26
N ARG A 45 5.01 -8.96 -5.38
CA ARG A 45 5.54 -7.86 -6.19
C ARG A 45 4.41 -7.00 -6.77
N ASP A 46 3.37 -7.60 -7.33
CA ASP A 46 2.21 -6.89 -7.88
C ASP A 46 1.51 -6.03 -6.80
N ARG A 47 1.39 -6.57 -5.58
CA ARG A 47 0.92 -5.79 -4.41
C ARG A 47 1.78 -4.56 -4.17
N ASP A 48 3.10 -4.72 -4.17
CA ASP A 48 4.04 -3.64 -3.85
C ASP A 48 4.10 -2.59 -4.97
N GLU A 49 4.01 -3.01 -6.22
CA GLU A 49 3.89 -2.13 -7.40
C GLU A 49 2.60 -1.29 -7.33
N HIS A 50 1.46 -1.93 -7.06
CA HIS A 50 0.19 -1.20 -6.87
C HIS A 50 0.26 -0.21 -5.71
N LEU A 51 0.85 -0.61 -4.57
CA LEU A 51 1.05 0.31 -3.46
C LEU A 51 1.92 1.51 -3.84
N ALA A 52 2.95 1.30 -4.66
CA ALA A 52 3.80 2.38 -5.14
C ALA A 52 3.05 3.33 -6.09
N GLU A 53 2.20 2.80 -6.98
CA GLU A 53 1.40 3.57 -7.94
C GLU A 53 0.36 4.46 -7.24
N VAL A 54 -0.33 3.92 -6.24
CA VAL A 54 -1.43 4.61 -5.54
C VAL A 54 -0.97 5.37 -4.30
N ALA A 55 0.32 5.28 -3.94
CA ALA A 55 0.83 5.97 -2.76
C ALA A 55 0.75 7.50 -2.95
N PRO A 56 0.24 8.23 -1.95
CA PRO A 56 0.21 9.69 -2.00
C PRO A 56 1.64 10.27 -2.03
N PRO A 57 1.79 11.57 -2.35
CA PRO A 57 3.09 12.23 -2.30
C PRO A 57 3.81 11.99 -0.96
N PRO A 58 5.15 11.88 -0.93
CA PRO A 58 5.89 11.61 0.32
C PRO A 58 5.58 12.58 1.46
N ALA A 59 5.32 13.85 1.14
CA ALA A 59 4.92 14.86 2.13
C ALA A 59 3.57 14.57 2.80
N GLU A 60 2.70 13.83 2.13
CA GLU A 60 1.36 13.47 2.60
C GLU A 60 1.29 12.10 3.31
N ARG A 61 2.38 11.33 3.23
CA ARG A 61 2.47 10.02 3.87
C ARG A 61 2.61 10.15 5.37
N CYS A 62 2.13 9.14 6.09
CA CYS A 62 2.30 9.10 7.53
C CYS A 62 3.78 8.95 7.92
N ARG A 63 4.28 9.88 8.74
CA ARG A 63 5.62 9.79 9.36
C ARG A 63 5.64 8.90 10.61
N ALA A 64 4.49 8.73 11.26
CA ALA A 64 4.34 7.97 12.50
C ALA A 64 3.15 6.97 12.43
N PRO A 65 3.17 5.98 11.51
CA PRO A 65 2.02 5.13 11.22
C PRO A 65 1.48 4.34 12.43
N ARG A 66 2.38 3.90 13.32
CA ARG A 66 2.00 3.19 14.55
C ARG A 66 1.23 4.08 15.52
N ALA A 67 1.63 5.35 15.64
CA ALA A 67 0.98 6.31 16.53
C ALA A 67 -0.38 6.78 15.96
N HIS A 68 -0.50 6.85 14.63
CA HIS A 68 -1.68 7.40 13.95
C HIS A 68 -2.66 6.34 13.43
N GLY A 69 -2.42 5.06 13.73
CA GLY A 69 -3.29 3.96 13.28
C GLY A 69 -3.40 3.85 11.75
N SER A 70 -2.36 4.21 11.03
CA SER A 70 -2.30 4.22 9.56
C SER A 70 -1.18 3.32 9.03
N ARG A 71 -1.13 3.09 7.71
CA ARG A 71 0.05 2.51 7.06
C ARG A 71 1.04 3.61 6.69
N SER A 72 2.30 3.23 6.46
CA SER A 72 3.36 4.17 6.05
C SER A 72 3.14 4.72 4.64
N TRP A 73 2.39 4.01 3.81
CA TRP A 73 2.01 4.42 2.45
C TRP A 73 0.62 5.08 2.38
N ASP A 74 -0.10 5.23 3.51
CA ASP A 74 -1.40 5.90 3.53
C ASP A 74 -1.23 7.42 3.67
N ARG A 75 -2.19 8.18 3.13
CA ARG A 75 -2.38 9.59 3.46
C ARG A 75 -2.76 9.69 4.94
N CYS A 76 -2.04 10.51 5.71
CA CYS A 76 -2.33 10.72 7.12
C CYS A 76 -2.74 12.18 7.38
N PRO A 77 -4.01 12.48 7.69
CA PRO A 77 -4.45 13.86 7.94
C PRO A 77 -3.68 14.50 9.10
N LEU A 78 -3.33 13.71 10.12
CA LEU A 78 -2.51 14.20 11.24
C LEU A 78 -1.08 14.59 10.87
N CYS A 79 -0.54 14.11 9.75
CA CYS A 79 0.78 14.53 9.26
C CYS A 79 0.67 15.57 8.14
N VAL A 80 -0.31 15.40 7.24
CA VAL A 80 -0.54 16.27 6.08
C VAL A 80 -0.99 17.66 6.53
N ASP A 81 -1.89 17.73 7.50
CA ASP A 81 -2.57 18.96 7.89
C ASP A 81 -1.81 19.69 9.02
N GLN A 82 -0.64 19.18 9.42
CA GLN A 82 0.28 19.91 10.31
C GLN A 82 0.96 21.00 9.49
N LEU A 83 0.33 22.17 9.48
CA LEU A 83 0.94 23.38 8.95
C LEU A 83 2.22 23.68 9.73
N ALA A 84 3.28 24.09 9.02
CA ALA A 84 4.42 24.71 9.68
C ALA A 84 3.92 25.95 10.43
N LEU A 85 4.40 26.14 11.67
CA LEU A 85 4.12 27.35 12.41
C LEU A 85 4.69 28.54 11.62
N PRO A 86 3.96 29.68 11.50
CA PRO A 86 4.47 30.86 10.81
C PRO A 86 5.83 31.30 11.35
N GLY A 87 6.83 31.45 10.49
CA GLY A 87 8.21 31.80 10.85
C GLY A 87 9.14 30.61 11.18
N LEU A 88 8.64 29.37 11.10
CA LEU A 88 9.43 28.14 11.27
C LEU A 88 9.38 27.22 10.03
N GLU A 89 9.04 27.76 8.86
CA GLU A 89 8.88 27.01 7.61
C GLU A 89 10.17 26.30 7.19
N ALA A 90 11.34 26.85 7.54
CA ALA A 90 12.65 26.29 7.23
C ALA A 90 13.13 25.20 8.21
N TRP A 91 12.51 25.07 9.39
CA TRP A 91 12.98 24.15 10.45
C TRP A 91 12.47 22.71 10.28
N GLY A 92 11.51 22.47 9.37
CA GLY A 92 11.02 21.13 9.04
C GLY A 92 11.89 20.37 8.04
N ALA A 93 12.97 20.97 7.53
CA ALA A 93 13.82 20.44 6.44
C ALA A 93 15.20 19.94 6.91
N VAL A 94 15.42 19.76 8.21
CA VAL A 94 16.62 19.09 8.74
C VAL A 94 16.25 17.66 9.12
N GLY A 95 16.88 16.71 8.41
CA GLY A 95 16.67 15.26 8.54
C GLY A 95 17.19 14.66 9.84
#